data_AF-A0A258H2V2-F1
#
_entry.id   AF-A0A258H2V2-F1
#
_cell.length_a   1.000
_cell.length_b   1.000
_cell.length_c   1.000
_cell.angle_alpha   90.00
_cell.angle_beta   90.00
_cell.angle_gamma   90.00
#
_symmetry.space_group_name_H-M   'P 1'
#
loop_
_entity.id
_entity.type
_entity.pdbx_description
1 polymer ?
#
loop_
_entity_poly.entity_id
_entity_poly.type
_entity_poly.pdbx_seq_one_letter_code
_entity_poly.pdbx_strand_id
1 'polypeptide(L)'
;MTRSRDLGPVLAIAGAAVAVAAIIAGFIVVGGPGNARDIRLDEQTSQHMLEIVRVAQCAFSNSRTAAATYEAALRSRGNISQDPKTTEEVECATLASQGQLNVLQGRTPPEFGDVSYDVVAPDRIAVCGNFRTAYEGGAECTELCLRPPGHMELGNSRSVGINCFEQPLR
;
A
#
# COMPACT_ATOMS: atom_id res chain seq x y z
N MET A 1 0.71 48.69 -54.65
CA MET A 1 -0.30 48.22 -53.68
C MET A 1 0.07 46.82 -53.23
N THR A 2 0.89 46.69 -52.19
CA THR A 2 1.24 45.39 -51.58
C THR A 2 0.40 45.23 -50.32
N ARG A 3 -0.69 44.46 -50.43
CA ARG A 3 -1.56 44.09 -49.30
C ARG A 3 -0.83 43.03 -48.49
N SER A 4 -0.23 43.40 -47.35
CA SER A 4 0.30 42.40 -46.42
C SER A 4 -0.88 41.59 -45.90
N ARG A 5 -0.82 40.27 -46.10
CA ARG A 5 -1.76 39.36 -45.47
C ARG A 5 -1.29 39.20 -44.04
N ASP A 6 -2.03 39.78 -43.10
CA ASP A 6 -1.85 39.55 -41.66
C ASP A 6 -2.18 38.09 -41.33
N LEU A 7 -1.18 37.22 -41.52
CA LEU A 7 -1.21 35.81 -41.16
C LEU A 7 -0.85 35.58 -39.68
N GLY A 8 -0.51 36.64 -38.94
CA GLY A 8 -0.16 36.61 -37.52
C GLY A 8 -1.24 36.01 -36.59
N PRO A 9 -2.54 36.35 -36.76
CA PRO A 9 -3.59 35.83 -35.88
C PRO A 9 -3.84 34.33 -36.05
N VAL A 10 -3.73 33.81 -37.28
CA VAL A 10 -4.02 32.40 -37.58
C VAL A 10 -2.93 31.48 -37.02
N LEU A 11 -1.67 31.89 -37.10
CA LEU A 11 -0.54 31.16 -36.50
C LEU A 11 -0.57 31.18 -34.97
N ALA A 12 -1.02 32.29 -34.36
CA ALA A 12 -1.15 32.40 -32.90
C ALA A 12 -2.26 31.49 -32.33
N ILE A 13 -3.41 31.39 -33.02
CA ILE A 13 -4.52 30.52 -32.62
C ILE A 13 -4.12 29.04 -32.74
N ALA A 14 -3.40 28.66 -33.80
CA ALA A 14 -2.91 27.30 -33.98
C ALA A 14 -1.90 26.90 -32.89
N GLY A 15 -0.97 27.79 -32.52
CA GLY A 15 -0.03 27.54 -31.43
C GLY A 15 -0.69 27.37 -30.07
N ALA A 16 -1.71 28.18 -29.77
CA ALA A 16 -2.48 28.09 -28.53
C ALA A 16 -3.29 26.77 -28.44
N ALA A 17 -3.90 26.33 -29.55
CA ALA A 17 -4.65 25.08 -29.60
C ALA A 17 -3.76 23.85 -29.36
N VAL A 18 -2.54 23.84 -29.92
CA VAL A 18 -1.57 22.75 -29.73
C VAL A 18 -1.08 22.71 -28.28
N ALA A 19 -0.85 23.86 -27.65
CA ALA A 19 -0.44 23.94 -26.24
C ALA A 19 -1.53 23.38 -25.30
N VAL A 20 -2.80 23.75 -25.53
CA VAL A 20 -3.93 23.22 -24.73
C VAL A 20 -4.09 21.72 -24.93
N ALA A 21 -3.98 21.23 -26.16
CA ALA A 21 -4.05 19.79 -26.45
C ALA A 21 -2.91 19.01 -25.79
N ALA A 22 -1.70 19.55 -25.78
CA ALA A 22 -0.55 18.93 -25.12
C ALA A 22 -0.70 18.88 -23.59
N ILE A 23 -1.27 19.92 -22.98
CA ILE A 23 -1.56 19.94 -21.54
C ILE A 23 -2.61 18.89 -21.20
N ILE A 24 -3.72 18.84 -21.95
CA ILE A 24 -4.79 17.85 -21.74
C ILE A 24 -4.27 16.43 -21.94
N ALA A 25 -3.49 16.19 -23.00
CA ALA A 25 -2.87 14.89 -23.26
C ALA A 25 -1.89 14.50 -22.15
N GLY A 26 -1.10 15.45 -21.62
CA GLY A 26 -0.24 15.22 -20.46
C GLY A 26 -1.03 14.81 -19.22
N PHE A 27 -2.16 15.45 -18.93
CA PHE A 27 -3.04 15.08 -17.83
C PHE A 27 -3.71 13.70 -18.01
N ILE A 28 -4.01 13.30 -19.25
CA ILE A 28 -4.59 11.98 -19.55
C ILE A 28 -3.53 10.89 -19.45
N VAL A 29 -2.32 11.11 -19.99
CA VAL A 29 -1.23 10.12 -20.03
C VAL A 29 -0.63 9.87 -18.65
N VAL A 30 -0.48 10.90 -17.82
CA VAL A 30 0.07 10.75 -16.46
C VAL A 30 -0.99 10.22 -15.47
N GLY A 31 -2.25 10.20 -15.88
CA GLY A 31 -3.39 10.03 -14.97
C GLY A 31 -3.56 11.29 -14.14
N GLY A 32 -4.76 11.87 -14.15
CA GLY A 32 -5.03 13.12 -13.45
C GLY A 32 -4.71 13.04 -11.94
N PRO A 33 -4.69 14.18 -11.23
CA PRO A 33 -4.33 14.26 -9.81
C PRO A 33 -5.18 13.37 -8.88
N GLY A 34 -6.38 12.94 -9.31
CA GLY A 34 -7.18 11.93 -8.62
C GLY A 34 -6.57 10.53 -8.64
N ASN A 35 -6.06 10.10 -9.81
CA ASN A 35 -5.43 8.79 -9.96
C ASN A 35 -4.17 8.65 -9.09
N ALA A 36 -3.34 9.70 -9.04
CA ALA A 36 -2.16 9.72 -8.19
C ALA A 36 -2.49 9.67 -6.69
N ARG A 37 -3.61 10.25 -6.25
CA ARG A 37 -4.07 10.15 -4.85
C ARG A 37 -4.56 8.75 -4.52
N ASP A 38 -5.33 8.16 -5.43
CA ASP A 38 -5.88 6.81 -5.23
C ASP A 38 -4.76 5.76 -5.18
N ILE A 39 -3.74 5.88 -6.03
CA ILE A 39 -2.54 5.02 -5.99
C ILE A 39 -1.79 5.18 -4.66
N ARG A 40 -1.59 6.42 -4.18
CA ARG A 40 -0.92 6.66 -2.89
C ARG A 40 -1.67 6.08 -1.70
N LEU A 41 -3.00 6.16 -1.71
CA LEU A 41 -3.83 5.55 -0.67
C LEU A 41 -3.69 4.03 -0.66
N ASP A 42 -3.75 3.43 -1.84
CA ASP A 42 -3.55 2.00 -2.04
C ASP A 42 -2.15 1.54 -1.62
N GLU A 43 -1.13 2.37 -1.83
CA GLU A 43 0.24 2.12 -1.39
C GLU A 43 0.37 2.18 0.14
N GLN A 44 -0.23 3.18 0.78
CA GLN A 44 -0.30 3.26 2.24
C GLN A 44 -1.01 2.03 2.84
N THR A 45 -2.09 1.58 2.21
CA THR A 45 -2.81 0.36 2.61
C THR A 45 -1.87 -0.84 2.63
N SER A 46 -1.12 -1.07 1.55
CA SER A 46 -0.15 -2.18 1.47
C SER A 46 0.96 -2.06 2.52
N GLN A 47 1.46 -0.86 2.80
CA GLN A 47 2.46 -0.62 3.84
C GLN A 47 1.92 -0.94 5.23
N HIS A 48 0.70 -0.51 5.53
CA HIS A 48 0.02 -0.83 6.78
C HIS A 48 -0.18 -2.34 6.95
N MET A 49 -0.58 -3.04 5.89
CA MET A 49 -0.70 -4.50 5.92
C MET A 49 0.63 -5.18 6.24
N LEU A 50 1.73 -4.71 5.65
CA LEU A 50 3.06 -5.24 5.93
C LEU A 50 3.49 -5.01 7.38
N GLU A 51 3.21 -3.81 7.92
CA GLU A 51 3.46 -3.47 9.32
C GLU A 51 2.72 -4.42 10.27
N ILE A 52 1.44 -4.69 9.99
CA ILE A 52 0.63 -5.66 10.74
C ILE A 52 1.31 -7.02 10.80
N VAL A 53 1.76 -7.52 9.65
CA VAL A 53 2.40 -8.85 9.57
C VAL A 53 3.71 -8.89 10.35
N ARG A 54 4.54 -7.85 10.29
CA ARG A 54 5.80 -7.79 11.06
C ARG A 54 5.56 -7.80 12.56
N VAL A 55 4.60 -7.01 13.04
CA VAL A 55 4.20 -6.98 14.45
C VAL A 55 3.67 -8.35 14.89
N ALA A 56 2.83 -8.98 14.07
CA ALA A 56 2.28 -10.30 14.37
C ALA A 56 3.35 -11.40 14.40
N GLN A 57 4.36 -11.35 13.51
CA GLN A 57 5.50 -12.27 13.53
C GLN A 57 6.35 -12.08 14.78
N CYS A 58 6.64 -10.84 15.14
CA CYS A 58 7.35 -10.54 16.39
C CYS A 58 6.60 -11.13 17.60
N ALA A 59 5.28 -10.92 17.69
CA ALA A 59 4.46 -11.48 18.76
C ALA A 59 4.46 -13.02 18.78
N PHE A 60 4.39 -13.63 17.61
CA PHE A 60 4.39 -15.08 17.44
C PHE A 60 5.71 -15.74 17.82
N SER A 61 6.84 -15.08 17.55
CA SER A 61 8.18 -15.62 17.81
C SER A 61 8.37 -16.12 19.25
N ASN A 62 7.72 -15.46 20.21
CA ASN A 62 7.78 -15.78 21.63
C ASN A 62 6.59 -16.64 22.08
N SER A 63 5.37 -16.24 21.72
CA SER A 63 4.13 -16.89 22.19
C SER A 63 3.78 -18.19 21.46
N ARG A 64 4.37 -18.42 20.27
CA ARG A 64 4.05 -19.52 19.34
C ARG A 64 2.56 -19.64 18.99
N THR A 65 1.81 -18.55 19.20
CA THR A 65 0.38 -18.46 18.93
C THR A 65 0.06 -17.07 18.38
N ALA A 66 -0.78 -17.00 17.35
CA ALA A 66 -1.23 -15.76 16.77
C ALA A 66 -2.02 -14.97 17.82
N ALA A 67 -1.66 -13.70 18.02
CA ALA A 67 -2.33 -12.83 18.97
C ALA A 67 -3.80 -12.64 18.57
N ALA A 68 -4.75 -12.70 19.51
CA ALA A 68 -6.16 -12.55 19.19
C ALA A 68 -6.51 -11.18 18.57
N THR A 69 -5.71 -10.14 18.85
CA THR A 69 -5.87 -8.81 18.26
C THR A 69 -4.53 -8.19 17.88
N TYR A 70 -4.57 -7.21 16.99
CA TYR A 70 -3.38 -6.43 16.63
C TYR A 70 -2.82 -5.65 17.82
N GLU A 71 -3.67 -5.08 18.68
CA GLU A 71 -3.23 -4.38 19.89
C GLU A 71 -2.56 -5.33 20.89
N ALA A 72 -3.02 -6.57 20.98
CA ALA A 72 -2.36 -7.60 21.77
C ALA A 72 -0.98 -7.94 21.20
N ALA A 73 -0.85 -8.00 19.87
CA ALA A 73 0.45 -8.18 19.21
C ALA A 73 1.41 -7.01 19.48
N LEU A 74 0.93 -5.75 19.42
CA LEU A 74 1.74 -4.56 19.70
C LEU A 74 2.34 -4.56 21.12
N ARG A 75 1.55 -4.99 22.11
CA ARG A 75 1.97 -5.02 23.52
C ARG A 75 2.88 -6.20 23.87
N SER A 76 3.07 -7.12 22.94
CA SER A 76 3.92 -8.29 23.15
C SER A 76 5.40 -7.95 22.98
N ARG A 77 6.24 -8.88 23.46
CA ARG A 77 7.68 -8.88 23.22
C ARG A 77 8.08 -10.12 22.47
N GLY A 78 9.00 -9.95 21.54
CA GLY A 78 9.53 -11.04 20.75
C GLY A 78 10.73 -10.62 19.93
N ASN A 79 11.14 -11.49 19.04
CA ASN A 79 12.35 -11.33 18.25
C ASN A 79 12.00 -10.89 16.83
N ILE A 80 12.74 -9.91 16.31
CA ILE A 80 12.65 -9.47 14.92
C ILE A 80 13.68 -10.21 14.04
N SER A 81 14.76 -10.70 14.66
CA SER A 81 15.84 -11.38 13.96
C SER A 81 15.51 -12.85 13.70
N GLN A 82 15.68 -13.29 12.46
CA GLN A 82 15.70 -14.71 12.11
C GLN A 82 17.03 -15.39 12.49
N ASP A 83 18.05 -14.61 12.90
CA ASP A 83 19.33 -15.16 13.34
C ASP A 83 19.28 -15.49 14.85
N PRO A 84 19.35 -16.78 15.22
CA PRO A 84 19.28 -17.23 16.61
C PRO A 84 20.46 -16.75 17.49
N LYS A 85 21.48 -16.10 16.91
CA LYS A 85 22.63 -15.54 17.65
C LYS A 85 22.44 -14.08 18.06
N THR A 86 21.42 -13.39 17.53
CA THR A 86 21.12 -11.97 17.81
C THR A 86 19.70 -11.79 18.33
N THR A 87 19.27 -12.73 19.18
CA THR A 87 17.93 -12.84 19.75
C THR A 87 17.73 -11.81 20.87
N GLU A 88 17.74 -10.53 20.51
CA GLU A 88 17.29 -9.47 21.41
C GLU A 88 15.77 -9.37 21.34
N GLU A 89 15.12 -9.64 22.47
CA GLU A 89 13.69 -9.43 22.60
C GLU A 89 13.40 -7.93 22.63
N VAL A 90 12.55 -7.49 21.71
CA VAL A 90 12.09 -6.12 21.62
C VAL A 90 10.58 -6.05 21.84
N GLU A 91 10.10 -4.86 22.19
CA GLU A 91 8.67 -4.58 22.14
C GLU A 91 8.21 -4.52 20.69
N CYS A 92 7.23 -5.35 20.33
CA CYS A 92 6.76 -5.43 18.94
C CYS A 92 6.13 -4.11 18.47
N ALA A 93 5.70 -3.24 19.39
CA ALA A 93 5.29 -1.87 19.10
C ALA A 93 6.37 -1.02 18.41
N THR A 94 7.67 -1.35 18.57
CA THR A 94 8.77 -0.63 17.90
C THR A 94 8.79 -0.87 16.38
N LEU A 95 8.12 -1.91 15.90
CA LEU A 95 7.93 -2.21 14.48
C LEU A 95 6.78 -1.42 13.86
N ALA A 96 5.90 -0.87 14.69
CA ALA A 96 4.80 -0.04 14.23
C ALA A 96 5.32 1.36 13.87
N SER A 97 4.79 1.94 12.80
CA SER A 97 5.10 3.31 12.44
C SER A 97 4.55 4.26 13.51
N GLN A 98 5.17 5.44 13.71
CA GLN A 98 4.78 6.37 14.78
C GLN A 98 3.35 6.94 14.62
N GLY A 99 2.69 6.68 13.48
CA GLY A 99 1.26 6.91 13.32
C GLY A 99 0.49 5.74 13.92
N GLN A 100 -0.42 6.01 14.84
CA GLN A 100 -1.26 4.99 15.46
C GLN A 100 -2.16 4.37 14.37
N LEU A 101 -1.72 3.26 13.79
CA LEU A 101 -2.44 2.54 12.76
C LEU A 101 -3.76 2.02 13.35
N ASN A 102 -4.88 2.48 12.81
CA ASN A 102 -6.18 1.95 13.21
C ASN A 102 -6.43 0.64 12.46
N VAL A 103 -6.19 -0.49 13.12
CA VAL A 103 -6.39 -1.81 12.54
C VAL A 103 -7.73 -2.36 12.99
N LEU A 104 -8.61 -2.59 12.04
CA LEU A 104 -9.94 -3.12 12.34
C LEU A 104 -9.89 -4.63 12.57
N GLN A 105 -10.89 -5.15 13.27
CA GLN A 105 -11.06 -6.59 13.48
C GLN A 105 -11.87 -7.23 12.36
N GLY A 106 -11.52 -8.46 12.00
CA GLY A 106 -12.23 -9.27 11.00
C GLY A 106 -11.68 -9.10 9.59
N ARG A 107 -12.50 -9.40 8.57
CA ARG A 107 -12.06 -9.52 7.17
C ARG A 107 -12.67 -8.50 6.21
N THR A 108 -13.46 -7.56 6.73
CA THR A 108 -14.23 -6.61 5.90
C THR A 108 -13.97 -5.16 6.32
N PRO A 109 -12.78 -4.62 6.01
CA PRO A 109 -12.51 -3.19 6.21
C PRO A 109 -13.51 -2.34 5.40
N PRO A 110 -14.24 -1.40 6.03
CA PRO A 110 -15.38 -0.72 5.41
C PRO A 110 -14.96 0.36 4.41
N GLU A 111 -13.87 1.09 4.66
CA GLU A 111 -13.45 2.22 3.82
C GLU A 111 -12.20 1.91 3.01
N PHE A 112 -12.04 2.54 1.84
CA PHE A 112 -10.79 2.43 1.07
C PHE A 112 -9.62 3.02 1.86
N GLY A 113 -8.52 2.28 1.97
CA GLY A 113 -7.42 2.64 2.85
C GLY A 113 -7.40 1.88 4.17
N ASP A 114 -8.54 1.35 4.60
CA ASP A 114 -8.63 0.59 5.85
C ASP A 114 -7.98 -0.78 5.71
N VAL A 115 -7.39 -1.20 6.82
CA VAL A 115 -6.79 -2.52 6.99
C VAL A 115 -7.43 -3.22 8.18
N SER A 116 -7.54 -4.55 8.08
CA SER A 116 -8.06 -5.37 9.15
C SER A 116 -7.17 -6.58 9.44
N TYR A 117 -7.29 -7.06 10.67
CA TYR A 117 -6.57 -8.19 11.22
C TYR A 117 -7.56 -9.24 11.74
N ASP A 118 -7.30 -10.49 11.42
CA ASP A 118 -8.07 -11.63 11.88
C ASP A 118 -7.17 -12.85 12.13
N VAL A 119 -7.52 -13.69 13.09
CA VAL A 119 -6.78 -14.92 13.40
C VAL A 119 -7.47 -16.10 12.73
N VAL A 120 -6.75 -16.80 11.84
CA VAL A 120 -7.29 -17.95 11.11
C VAL A 120 -6.95 -19.25 11.82
N ALA A 121 -5.74 -19.35 12.35
CA ALA A 121 -5.23 -20.50 13.08
C ALA A 121 -4.14 -20.06 14.07
N PRO A 122 -3.69 -20.92 15.00
CA PRO A 122 -2.64 -20.56 15.95
C PRO A 122 -1.33 -20.07 15.31
N ASP A 123 -1.01 -20.48 14.09
CA ASP A 123 0.19 -20.08 13.35
C ASP A 123 -0.12 -19.25 12.10
N ARG A 124 -1.35 -18.69 12.01
CA ARG A 124 -1.81 -18.03 10.78
C ARG A 124 -2.79 -16.89 11.05
N ILE A 125 -2.53 -15.78 10.40
CA ILE A 125 -3.39 -14.59 10.42
C ILE A 125 -3.92 -14.31 9.02
N ALA A 126 -5.03 -13.58 8.93
CA ALA A 126 -5.49 -12.94 7.73
C ALA A 126 -5.33 -11.43 7.91
N VAL A 127 -4.72 -10.79 6.92
CA VAL A 127 -4.65 -9.33 6.84
C VAL A 127 -5.41 -8.91 5.59
N CYS A 128 -6.40 -8.06 5.74
CA CYS A 128 -7.21 -7.58 4.64
C CYS A 128 -7.02 -6.09 4.45
N GLY A 129 -7.04 -5.64 3.20
CA GLY A 129 -7.05 -4.22 2.84
C GLY A 129 -8.19 -3.94 1.86
N ASN A 130 -8.80 -2.76 1.97
CA ASN A 130 -9.79 -2.30 1.00
C ASN A 130 -9.17 -1.29 0.05
N PHE A 131 -9.07 -1.67 -1.22
CA PHE A 131 -8.32 -0.92 -2.22
C PHE A 131 -9.23 -0.25 -3.24
N ARG A 132 -8.82 0.95 -3.67
CA ARG A 132 -9.59 1.77 -4.59
C ARG A 132 -9.29 1.46 -6.06
N THR A 133 -8.09 0.97 -6.36
CA THR A 133 -7.66 0.63 -7.72
C THR A 133 -7.30 -0.85 -7.83
N ALA A 134 -7.44 -1.42 -9.03
CA ALA A 134 -6.90 -2.75 -9.32
C ALA A 134 -5.39 -2.64 -9.56
N TYR A 135 -4.66 -3.67 -9.17
CA TYR A 135 -3.22 -3.79 -9.42
C TYR A 135 -2.96 -5.11 -10.13
N GLU A 136 -2.29 -5.09 -11.28
CA GLU A 136 -2.10 -6.29 -12.11
C GLU A 136 -0.87 -7.13 -11.74
N GLY A 137 -0.12 -6.74 -10.70
CA GLY A 137 1.11 -7.45 -10.31
C GLY A 137 2.25 -7.21 -11.31
N GLY A 138 3.44 -6.88 -10.83
CA GLY A 138 4.61 -6.72 -11.72
C GLY A 138 4.67 -5.41 -12.53
N ALA A 139 3.68 -4.52 -12.41
CA ALA A 139 3.86 -3.12 -12.79
C ALA A 139 4.97 -2.52 -11.92
N GLU A 140 5.92 -1.80 -12.54
CA GLU A 140 7.04 -1.12 -11.87
C GLU A 140 6.50 -0.32 -10.69
N CYS A 141 6.67 -0.85 -9.49
CA CYS A 141 6.31 -0.16 -8.28
C CYS A 141 7.17 1.10 -8.20
N THR A 142 6.50 2.24 -8.29
CA THR A 142 7.14 3.55 -8.28
C THR A 142 7.56 3.84 -6.83
N GLU A 143 8.84 3.60 -6.56
CA GLU A 143 9.63 3.98 -5.37
C GLU A 143 9.28 3.41 -3.99
N LEU A 144 8.06 3.00 -3.63
CA LEU A 144 7.74 2.64 -2.23
C LEU A 144 6.98 1.33 -1.97
N CYS A 145 6.74 0.48 -2.98
CA CYS A 145 6.42 -0.93 -2.72
C CYS A 145 7.69 -1.67 -2.32
N LEU A 146 8.15 -1.45 -1.08
CA LEU A 146 9.11 -2.35 -0.46
C LEU A 146 8.50 -3.75 -0.53
N ARG A 147 9.15 -4.61 -1.31
CA ARG A 147 8.87 -6.04 -1.41
C ARG A 147 9.80 -6.73 -0.42
N PRO A 148 9.54 -6.71 0.90
CA PRO A 148 10.42 -7.42 1.82
C PRO A 148 10.42 -8.90 1.42
N PRO A 149 11.59 -9.54 1.34
CA PRO A 149 11.67 -10.96 1.06
C PRO A 149 10.90 -11.71 2.15
N GLY A 150 9.83 -12.41 1.76
CA GLY A 150 8.96 -13.14 2.68
C GLY A 150 7.46 -12.85 2.54
N HIS A 151 7.07 -11.69 1.97
CA HIS A 151 5.66 -11.28 1.82
C HIS A 151 5.28 -10.99 0.37
N MET A 152 5.68 -11.88 -0.53
CA MET A 152 5.45 -11.70 -1.97
C MET A 152 3.96 -11.59 -2.33
N GLU A 153 3.07 -12.17 -1.52
CA GLU A 153 1.63 -12.19 -1.76
C GLU A 153 1.00 -10.79 -1.69
N LEU A 154 1.52 -9.89 -0.85
CA LEU A 154 1.07 -8.50 -0.79
C LEU A 154 1.43 -7.70 -2.05
N GLY A 155 2.32 -8.23 -2.90
CA GLY A 155 2.69 -7.66 -4.20
C GLY A 155 2.09 -8.41 -5.40
N ASN A 156 1.13 -9.30 -5.19
CA ASN A 156 0.40 -9.99 -6.26
C ASN A 156 -0.68 -9.08 -6.86
N SER A 157 -1.24 -9.52 -7.99
CA SER A 157 -2.40 -8.86 -8.56
C SER A 157 -3.57 -8.88 -7.57
N ARG A 158 -4.33 -7.78 -7.53
CA ARG A 158 -5.50 -7.59 -6.67
C ARG A 158 -6.57 -6.77 -7.40
N SER A 159 -7.83 -7.10 -7.16
CA SER A 159 -8.96 -6.34 -7.72
C SER A 159 -9.24 -5.10 -6.86
N VAL A 160 -10.07 -4.19 -7.40
CA VAL A 160 -10.71 -3.15 -6.58
C VAL A 160 -11.53 -3.82 -5.47
N GLY A 161 -11.55 -3.20 -4.30
CA GLY A 161 -12.27 -3.65 -3.11
C GLY A 161 -11.40 -4.42 -2.12
N ILE A 162 -12.07 -5.27 -1.33
CA ILE A 162 -11.46 -5.96 -0.21
C ILE A 162 -10.67 -7.17 -0.70
N ASN A 163 -9.38 -7.20 -0.36
CA ASN A 163 -8.50 -8.33 -0.64
C ASN A 163 -7.85 -8.78 0.67
N CYS A 164 -7.94 -10.08 0.95
CA CYS A 164 -7.41 -10.71 2.17
C CYS A 164 -6.27 -11.65 1.83
N PHE A 165 -5.21 -11.59 2.62
CA PHE A 165 -4.03 -12.44 2.46
C PHE A 165 -3.79 -13.20 3.75
N GLU A 166 -3.75 -14.53 3.67
CA GLU A 166 -3.41 -15.37 4.80
C GLU A 166 -1.90 -15.48 4.93
N GLN A 167 -1.36 -15.05 6.06
CA GLN A 167 0.09 -15.07 6.29
C GLN A 167 0.43 -16.13 7.36
N PRO A 168 1.27 -17.12 7.03
CA PRO A 168 1.84 -18.00 8.03
C PRO A 168 2.82 -17.23 8.92
N LEU A 169 2.74 -17.45 10.23
CA LEU A 169 3.66 -16.90 11.22
C LEU A 169 4.75 -17.93 11.51
N ARG A 170 6.01 -17.49 11.60
CA ARG A 170 7.19 -18.36 11.78
C ARG A 170 8.19 -17.72 12.71
#